data_AF-U4QD15-F1
#
_entry.id   AF-U4QD15-F1
#
_cell.length_a   1.000
_cell.length_b   1.000
_cell.length_c   1.000
_cell.angle_alpha   90.00
_cell.angle_beta   90.00
_cell.angle_gamma   90.00
#
_symmetry.space_group_name_H-M   'P 1'
#
loop_
_entity.id
_entity.type
_entity.pdbx_description
1 polymer ?
#
loop_
_entity_poly.entity_id
_entity_poly.type
_entity_poly.pdbx_seq_one_letter_code
_entity_poly.pdbx_strand_id
1 'polypeptide(L)'
;MLKPAPVTTYTNVQTKLAGLHDFPIYRNISKDGGINAFTSTKDFRNGLLQSLKSAQTKQGRFYQLTVNGRQIGWVNEKFFLRSKLLAAKHVSLTRNPYYSFPVRDAISYIADKHGTLIDPKKVSASQNFVNSTTPGKFTIELLRN
;
A
#
# COMPACT_ATOMS: atom_id res chain seq x y z
N MET A 1 16.88 21.75 -22.66
CA MET A 1 16.71 20.32 -23.01
C MET A 1 16.19 19.57 -21.78
N LEU A 2 15.11 18.79 -21.92
CA LEU A 2 14.52 18.05 -20.80
C LEU A 2 15.46 16.92 -20.37
N LYS A 3 15.83 16.87 -19.08
CA LYS A 3 16.72 15.83 -18.54
C LYS A 3 15.90 14.70 -17.90
N PRO A 4 16.16 13.42 -18.20
CA PRO A 4 15.46 12.31 -17.57
C PRO A 4 15.72 12.28 -16.06
N ALA A 5 14.72 11.85 -15.28
CA ALA A 5 14.90 11.62 -13.86
C ALA A 5 15.74 10.34 -13.62
N PRO A 6 16.62 10.31 -12.61
CA PRO A 6 17.23 9.06 -12.15
C PRO A 6 16.15 8.09 -11.66
N VAL A 7 16.21 6.85 -12.14
CA VAL A 7 15.23 5.80 -11.83
C VAL A 7 15.85 4.78 -10.89
N THR A 8 15.15 4.49 -9.80
CA THR A 8 15.45 3.38 -8.89
C THR A 8 14.58 2.19 -9.27
N THR A 9 15.21 1.03 -9.52
CA THR A 9 14.51 -0.24 -9.77
C THR A 9 14.55 -1.11 -8.52
N TYR A 10 13.40 -1.61 -8.10
CA TYR A 10 13.27 -2.53 -6.97
C TYR A 10 13.49 -3.97 -7.43
N THR A 11 14.04 -4.80 -6.55
CA THR A 11 14.19 -6.25 -6.78
C THR A 11 12.86 -6.98 -6.74
N ASN A 12 11.95 -6.54 -5.86
CA ASN A 12 10.62 -7.12 -5.69
C ASN A 12 9.54 -6.14 -6.13
N VAL A 13 8.49 -6.67 -6.76
CA VAL A 13 7.30 -5.91 -7.14
C VAL A 13 6.66 -5.32 -5.88
N GLN A 14 6.45 -4.01 -5.90
CA GLN A 14 5.77 -3.29 -4.84
C GLN A 14 4.27 -3.27 -5.17
N THR A 15 3.45 -4.01 -4.43
CA THR A 15 1.98 -3.87 -4.52
C THR A 15 1.56 -2.58 -3.86
N LYS A 16 0.69 -1.82 -4.53
CA LYS A 16 0.23 -0.50 -4.12
C LYS A 16 -1.29 -0.51 -3.87
N LEU A 17 -1.76 0.35 -2.97
CA LEU A 17 -3.19 0.64 -2.84
C LEU A 17 -3.49 2.04 -3.33
N ALA A 18 -4.58 2.19 -4.06
CA ALA A 18 -5.04 3.51 -4.49
C ALA A 18 -5.56 4.32 -3.29
N GLY A 19 -5.26 5.61 -3.29
CA GLY A 19 -5.91 6.60 -2.44
C GLY A 19 -7.29 6.97 -2.99
N LEU A 20 -7.85 8.10 -2.54
CA LEU A 20 -9.16 8.59 -2.99
C LEU A 20 -9.08 9.60 -4.14
N HIS A 21 -7.92 10.25 -4.30
CA HIS A 21 -7.73 11.30 -5.30
C HIS A 21 -7.23 10.74 -6.63
N ASP A 22 -7.51 11.49 -7.69
CA ASP A 22 -7.05 11.19 -9.04
C ASP A 22 -5.82 12.00 -9.42
N PHE A 23 -4.94 11.36 -10.19
CA PHE A 23 -3.71 11.96 -10.68
C PHE A 23 -3.52 11.63 -12.16
N PRO A 24 -2.85 12.51 -12.92
CA PRO A 24 -2.48 12.20 -14.29
C PRO A 24 -1.48 11.03 -14.34
N ILE A 25 -1.60 10.23 -15.39
CA ILE A 25 -0.60 9.23 -15.77
C ILE A 25 0.17 9.77 -16.97
N TYR A 26 1.50 9.77 -16.82
CA TYR A 26 2.45 10.34 -17.76
C TYR A 26 3.16 9.24 -18.54
N ARG A 27 3.49 9.50 -19.81
CA ARG A 27 4.27 8.55 -20.62
C ARG A 27 5.69 8.41 -20.09
N ASN A 28 6.28 9.51 -19.66
CA ASN A 28 7.66 9.59 -19.17
C ASN A 28 7.80 10.58 -18.01
N ILE A 29 8.99 10.66 -17.45
CA ILE A 29 9.33 11.55 -16.33
C ILE A 29 10.68 12.23 -16.57
N SER A 30 10.77 13.50 -16.18
CA SER A 30 11.98 14.31 -16.16
C SER A 30 12.40 14.62 -14.73
N LYS A 31 13.56 15.22 -14.55
CA LYS A 31 13.97 15.76 -13.24
C LYS A 31 12.96 16.76 -12.66
N ASP A 32 12.19 17.43 -13.51
CA ASP A 32 11.20 18.43 -13.09
C ASP A 32 9.83 17.78 -12.76
N GLY A 33 9.42 16.72 -13.46
CA GLY A 33 8.15 16.04 -13.21
C GLY A 33 7.67 15.14 -14.34
N GLY A 34 6.36 14.87 -14.38
CA GLY A 34 5.74 14.06 -15.42
C GLY A 34 5.74 14.74 -16.80
N ILE A 35 5.94 13.94 -17.85
CA ILE A 35 5.99 14.38 -19.25
C ILE A 35 4.87 13.70 -20.03
N ASN A 36 4.11 14.48 -20.80
CA ASN A 36 3.03 13.99 -21.68
C ASN A 36 2.00 13.15 -20.91
N ALA A 37 1.22 13.83 -20.07
CA ALA A 37 0.03 13.22 -19.48
C ALA A 37 -0.91 12.75 -20.60
N PHE A 38 -1.44 11.54 -20.49
CA PHE A 38 -2.27 10.95 -21.55
C PHE A 38 -3.55 10.28 -21.02
N THR A 39 -3.63 10.04 -19.72
CA THR A 39 -4.84 9.53 -19.06
C THR A 39 -4.81 9.85 -17.56
N SER A 40 -5.83 9.43 -16.82
CA SER A 40 -5.99 9.60 -15.37
C SER A 40 -5.96 8.26 -14.65
N THR A 41 -5.60 8.28 -13.37
CA THR A 41 -5.69 7.11 -12.48
C THR A 41 -7.12 6.66 -12.19
N LYS A 42 -8.13 7.49 -12.48
CA LYS A 42 -9.54 7.22 -12.22
C LYS A 42 -9.97 5.84 -12.73
N ASP A 43 -9.53 5.49 -13.94
CA ASP A 43 -9.95 4.27 -14.64
C ASP A 43 -9.23 3.01 -14.13
N PHE A 44 -8.23 3.18 -13.26
CA PHE A 44 -7.36 2.09 -12.81
C PHE A 44 -7.48 1.79 -11.31
N ARG A 45 -8.26 2.57 -10.55
CA ARG A 45 -8.31 2.50 -9.06
C ARG A 45 -8.59 1.09 -8.52
N ASN A 46 -9.43 0.33 -9.22
CA ASN A 46 -9.89 -0.99 -8.78
C ASN A 46 -9.01 -2.15 -9.28
N GLY A 47 -7.95 -1.86 -10.04
CA GLY A 47 -7.03 -2.88 -10.52
C GLY A 47 -5.98 -3.26 -9.47
N LEU A 48 -5.29 -4.38 -9.71
CA LEU A 48 -4.08 -4.73 -8.99
C LEU A 48 -2.97 -3.75 -9.38
N LEU A 49 -2.69 -2.80 -8.49
CA LEU A 49 -1.68 -1.77 -8.70
C LEU A 49 -0.31 -2.26 -8.24
N GLN A 50 0.68 -2.13 -9.10
CA GLN A 50 2.03 -2.60 -8.86
C GLN A 50 3.05 -1.60 -9.38
N SER A 51 4.26 -1.64 -8.83
CA SER A 51 5.40 -0.87 -9.32
C SER A 51 6.71 -1.60 -9.08
N LEU A 52 7.59 -1.55 -10.07
CA LEU A 52 9.00 -1.98 -9.97
C LEU A 52 9.98 -0.80 -9.99
N LYS A 53 9.53 0.40 -10.33
CA LYS A 53 10.41 1.56 -10.50
C LYS A 53 9.86 2.80 -9.81
N SER A 54 10.75 3.60 -9.25
CA SER A 54 10.41 4.95 -8.78
C SER A 54 11.44 5.96 -9.26
N ALA A 55 11.06 7.23 -9.22
CA ALA A 55 11.97 8.33 -9.50
C ALA A 55 11.61 9.55 -8.65
N GLN A 56 12.64 10.22 -8.16
CA GLN A 56 12.48 11.50 -7.47
C GLN A 56 12.59 12.65 -8.48
N THR A 57 11.62 13.55 -8.47
CA THR A 57 11.57 14.77 -9.29
C THR A 57 11.36 15.98 -8.39
N LYS A 58 11.45 17.20 -8.95
CA LYS A 58 11.08 18.44 -8.25
C LYS A 58 9.59 18.48 -7.87
N GLN A 59 8.71 17.89 -8.68
CA GLN A 59 7.27 17.77 -8.39
C GLN A 59 6.93 16.62 -7.43
N GLY A 60 7.94 15.94 -6.90
CA GLY A 60 7.79 14.82 -5.96
C GLY A 60 8.18 13.48 -6.56
N ARG A 61 7.83 12.42 -5.84
CA ARG A 61 8.15 11.05 -6.25
C ARG A 61 7.11 10.52 -7.24
N PHE A 62 7.58 9.84 -8.26
CA PHE A 62 6.76 9.13 -9.23
C PHE A 62 7.07 7.63 -9.17
N TYR A 63 6.06 6.82 -9.46
CA TYR A 63 6.17 5.37 -9.59
C TYR A 63 5.74 4.95 -10.99
N GLN A 64 6.42 3.96 -11.54
CA GLN A 64 5.97 3.30 -12.76
C GLN A 64 4.79 2.41 -12.40
N LEU A 65 3.62 2.75 -12.91
CA LEU A 65 2.37 2.07 -12.63
C LEU A 65 2.17 0.89 -13.59
N THR A 66 2.06 -0.29 -13.01
CA THR A 66 1.55 -1.50 -13.64
C THR A 66 0.17 -1.81 -13.06
N VAL A 67 -0.80 -2.08 -13.92
CA VAL A 67 -2.18 -2.42 -13.52
C VAL A 67 -2.53 -3.77 -14.12
N ASN A 68 -2.91 -4.74 -13.29
CA ASN A 68 -3.25 -6.10 -13.72
C ASN A 68 -2.16 -6.72 -14.63
N GLY A 69 -0.88 -6.51 -14.28
CA GLY A 69 0.26 -7.00 -15.05
C GLY A 69 0.67 -6.17 -16.27
N ARG A 70 -0.11 -5.17 -16.68
CA ARG A 70 0.22 -4.29 -17.81
C ARG A 70 0.82 -2.97 -17.33
N GLN A 71 2.01 -2.63 -17.83
CA GLN A 71 2.60 -1.31 -17.59
C GLN A 71 1.76 -0.21 -18.27
N ILE A 72 1.32 0.79 -17.50
CA ILE A 72 0.48 1.90 -17.99
C ILE A 72 1.32 3.15 -18.21
N GLY A 73 2.13 3.56 -17.22
CA GLY A 73 2.91 4.81 -17.30
C GLY A 73 3.50 5.20 -15.96
N TRP A 74 3.73 6.50 -15.74
CA TRP A 74 4.24 7.04 -14.49
C TRP A 74 3.17 7.86 -13.77
N VAL A 75 3.04 7.67 -12.46
CA VAL A 75 2.07 8.39 -11.63
C VAL A 75 2.74 8.97 -10.40
N ASN A 76 2.25 10.13 -9.95
CA ASN A 76 2.73 10.75 -8.71
C ASN A 76 2.38 9.85 -7.50
N GLU A 77 3.30 9.72 -6.55
CA GLU A 77 3.13 8.91 -5.33
C GLU A 77 1.85 9.26 -4.55
N LYS A 78 1.41 10.53 -4.61
CA LYS A 78 0.19 11.00 -3.94
C LYS A 78 -1.09 10.27 -4.41
N PHE A 79 -1.05 9.55 -5.53
CA PHE A 79 -2.11 8.65 -5.94
C PHE A 79 -2.34 7.50 -4.96
N PHE A 80 -1.30 7.01 -4.30
CA PHE A 80 -1.40 5.86 -3.42
C PHE A 80 -1.88 6.24 -2.01
N LEU A 81 -2.54 5.29 -1.36
CA LEU A 81 -2.88 5.38 0.05
C LEU A 81 -1.61 5.18 0.88
N ARG A 82 -1.18 6.18 1.65
CA ARG A 82 0.10 6.18 2.38
C ARG A 82 -0.12 6.20 3.88
N SER A 83 0.83 5.61 4.61
CA SER A 83 0.87 5.61 6.09
C SER A 83 -0.47 5.24 6.72
N LYS A 84 -1.14 4.20 6.18
CA LYS A 84 -2.48 3.81 6.60
C LYS A 84 -2.48 2.36 7.05
N LEU A 85 -3.03 2.14 8.24
CA LEU A 85 -3.34 0.83 8.78
C LEU A 85 -4.85 0.73 8.93
N LEU A 86 -5.44 -0.34 8.40
CA LEU A 86 -6.81 -0.73 8.66
C LEU A 86 -6.81 -2.11 9.32
N ALA A 87 -7.42 -2.19 10.49
CA ALA A 87 -7.61 -3.42 11.24
C ALA A 87 -8.96 -3.38 11.96
N ALA A 88 -9.51 -4.56 12.25
CA ALA A 88 -10.66 -4.70 13.13
C ALA A 88 -10.28 -4.19 14.53
N LYS A 89 -11.10 -3.30 15.10
CA LYS A 89 -10.90 -2.80 16.48
C LYS A 89 -11.26 -3.85 17.53
N HIS A 90 -12.19 -4.74 17.18
CA HIS A 90 -12.67 -5.79 18.06
C HIS A 90 -12.84 -7.08 17.29
N VAL A 91 -12.61 -8.20 17.98
CA VAL A 91 -12.93 -9.54 17.50
C VAL A 91 -13.83 -10.22 18.51
N SER A 92 -14.85 -10.92 18.02
CA SER A 92 -15.72 -11.75 18.86
C SER A 92 -15.27 -13.19 18.72
N LEU A 93 -14.91 -13.81 19.83
CA LEU A 93 -14.49 -15.20 19.87
C LEU A 93 -15.55 -16.04 20.58
N THR A 94 -15.88 -17.18 20.00
CA THR A 94 -16.66 -18.24 20.63
C THR A 94 -15.73 -19.17 21.40
N ARG A 95 -16.27 -19.89 22.40
CA ARG A 95 -15.48 -20.83 23.20
C ARG A 95 -14.87 -21.92 22.31
N ASN A 96 -13.55 -21.92 22.18
CA ASN A 96 -12.78 -22.94 21.49
C ASN A 96 -11.44 -23.17 22.23
N PRO A 97 -11.28 -24.27 22.97
CA PRO A 97 -10.04 -24.53 23.72
C PRO A 97 -8.84 -24.92 22.82
N TYR A 98 -9.07 -25.17 21.53
CA TYR A 98 -8.03 -25.59 20.58
C TYR A 98 -7.57 -24.46 19.66
N TYR A 99 -8.03 -23.22 19.89
CA TYR A 99 -7.73 -22.10 19.01
C TYR A 99 -7.36 -20.82 19.77
N SER A 100 -6.32 -20.16 19.29
CA SER A 100 -5.92 -18.84 19.73
C SER A 100 -5.90 -17.93 18.52
N PHE A 101 -6.69 -16.87 18.55
CA PHE A 101 -6.80 -15.91 17.45
C PHE A 101 -5.49 -15.13 17.29
N PRO A 102 -4.79 -15.20 16.14
CA PRO A 102 -3.61 -14.38 15.90
C PRO A 102 -4.03 -12.93 15.76
N VAL A 103 -3.51 -12.04 16.62
CA VAL A 103 -3.92 -10.62 16.64
C VAL A 103 -3.71 -9.93 15.29
N ARG A 104 -2.68 -10.35 14.56
CA ARG A 104 -2.35 -9.80 13.23
C ARG A 104 -3.36 -10.18 12.15
N ASP A 105 -4.17 -11.21 12.37
CA ASP A 105 -5.24 -11.57 11.42
C ASP A 105 -6.40 -10.56 11.44
N ALA A 106 -6.45 -9.69 12.46
CA ALA A 106 -7.36 -8.55 12.46
C ALA A 106 -6.97 -7.47 11.44
N ILE A 107 -5.75 -7.51 10.88
CA ILE A 107 -5.25 -6.53 9.92
C ILE A 107 -5.87 -6.80 8.55
N SER A 108 -6.59 -5.82 8.00
CA SER A 108 -7.10 -5.88 6.62
C SER A 108 -6.02 -5.45 5.63
N TYR A 109 -5.34 -4.33 5.88
CA TYR A 109 -4.21 -3.88 5.07
C TYR A 109 -3.35 -2.86 5.83
N ILE A 110 -2.08 -2.76 5.42
CA ILE A 110 -1.14 -1.75 5.90
C ILE A 110 -0.36 -1.22 4.71
N ALA A 111 -0.34 0.09 4.56
CA ALA A 111 0.42 0.79 3.54
C ALA A 111 1.51 1.65 4.18
N ASP A 112 2.74 1.51 3.70
CA ASP A 112 3.89 2.29 4.16
C ASP A 112 3.80 3.77 3.74
N LYS A 113 4.82 4.56 4.07
CA LYS A 113 4.89 6.00 3.72
C LYS A 113 4.86 6.29 2.22
N HIS A 114 5.12 5.28 1.39
CA HIS A 114 5.14 5.33 -0.08
C HIS A 114 3.94 4.61 -0.71
N GLY A 115 2.99 4.16 0.12
CA GLY A 115 1.79 3.44 -0.30
C GLY A 115 2.04 2.01 -0.79
N THR A 116 3.18 1.41 -0.42
CA THR A 116 3.45 -0.02 -0.61
C THR A 116 2.74 -0.82 0.46
N LEU A 117 2.07 -1.91 0.06
CA LEU A 117 1.51 -2.87 0.99
C LEU A 117 2.61 -3.60 1.77
N ILE A 118 2.47 -3.58 3.10
CA ILE A 118 3.34 -4.31 4.02
C ILE A 118 2.67 -5.63 4.40
N ASP A 119 3.46 -6.70 4.45
CA ASP A 119 3.04 -7.99 5.01
C ASP A 119 2.64 -7.82 6.49
N PRO A 120 1.40 -8.16 6.90
CA PRO A 120 0.95 -8.11 8.29
C PRO A 120 1.87 -8.84 9.28
N LYS A 121 2.62 -9.86 8.82
CA LYS A 121 3.62 -10.57 9.62
C LYS A 121 4.81 -9.70 10.03
N LYS A 122 4.97 -8.50 9.47
CA LYS A 122 6.02 -7.53 9.85
C LYS A 122 5.57 -6.47 10.85
N VAL A 123 4.31 -6.53 11.32
CA VAL A 123 3.71 -5.47 12.17
C VAL A 123 3.59 -5.90 13.62
N SER A 124 4.23 -5.17 14.52
CA SER A 124 4.23 -5.50 15.94
C SER A 124 2.82 -5.37 16.56
N ALA A 125 2.48 -6.29 17.46
CA ALA A 125 1.23 -6.28 18.22
C ALA A 125 1.55 -6.34 19.71
N SER A 126 0.70 -5.76 20.56
CA SER A 126 0.93 -5.78 22.03
C SER A 126 0.88 -7.20 22.59
N GLN A 127 0.13 -8.08 21.94
CA GLN A 127 0.08 -9.51 22.19
C GLN A 127 -0.01 -10.26 20.84
N ASN A 128 0.61 -11.43 20.77
CA ASN A 128 0.60 -12.22 19.52
C ASN A 128 -0.75 -12.92 19.28
N PHE A 129 -1.42 -13.33 20.35
CA PHE A 129 -2.64 -14.12 20.29
C PHE A 129 -3.65 -13.73 21.37
N VAL A 130 -4.93 -13.99 21.10
CA VAL A 130 -6.02 -13.98 22.07
C VAL A 130 -6.55 -15.40 22.22
N ASN A 131 -6.54 -15.94 23.44
CA ASN A 131 -7.04 -17.30 23.70
C ASN A 131 -8.58 -17.34 23.56
N SER A 132 -9.09 -18.34 22.84
CA SER A 132 -10.53 -18.52 22.64
C SER A 132 -11.18 -19.44 23.68
N THR A 133 -10.47 -19.87 24.73
CA THR A 133 -11.05 -20.62 25.86
C THR A 133 -12.12 -19.83 26.60
N THR A 134 -11.99 -18.49 26.61
CA THR A 134 -12.97 -17.56 27.16
C THR A 134 -13.72 -16.90 26.00
N PRO A 135 -15.04 -17.13 25.84
CA PRO A 135 -15.83 -16.42 24.84
C PRO A 135 -15.97 -14.95 25.20
N GLY A 136 -16.06 -14.07 24.20
CA GLY A 136 -16.24 -12.64 24.45
C GLY A 136 -15.81 -11.75 23.29
N LYS A 137 -15.93 -10.44 23.51
CA LYS A 137 -15.46 -9.40 22.60
C LYS A 137 -14.12 -8.86 23.12
N PHE A 138 -13.08 -8.98 22.30
CA PHE A 138 -11.73 -8.59 22.66
C PHE A 138 -11.29 -7.38 21.84
N THR A 139 -10.62 -6.43 22.49
CA THR A 139 -10.01 -5.27 21.82
C THR A 139 -8.68 -5.68 21.20
N ILE A 140 -8.45 -5.23 19.97
CA ILE A 140 -7.21 -5.48 19.24
C ILE A 140 -6.30 -4.26 19.35
N GLU A 141 -5.09 -4.48 19.85
CA GLU A 141 -4.07 -3.45 20.02
C GLU A 141 -2.84 -3.76 19.14
N LEU A 142 -2.71 -2.98 18.08
CA LEU A 142 -1.56 -3.01 17.18
C LEU A 142 -0.62 -1.87 17.54
N LEU A 143 0.68 -2.17 17.61
CA LEU A 143 1.69 -1.16 17.87
C LEU A 143 1.97 -0.44 16.55
N ARG A 144 1.98 0.90 16.59
CA ARG A 144 2.45 1.68 15.43
C ARG A 144 3.97 1.52 15.38
N ASN A 145 4.45 0.90 14.30
CA ASN A 145 5.86 0.90 13.93
C ASN A 145 6.28 2.29 13.43
#